data_AF-A0A4V1T8K1-F1
#
_entry.id   AF-A0A4V1T8K1-F1
#
_cell.length_a   1.000
_cell.length_b   1.000
_cell.length_c   1.000
_cell.angle_alpha   90.00
_cell.angle_beta   90.00
_cell.angle_gamma   90.00
#
_symmetry.space_group_name_H-M   'P 1'
#
loop_
_entity.id
_entity.type
_entity.pdbx_description
1 polymer ?
#
loop_
_entity_poly.entity_id
_entity_poly.type
_entity_poly.pdbx_seq_one_letter_code
_entity_poly.pdbx_strand_id
1 'polypeptide(L)'
;MLDHPEAWRRGLDLVEDANRAGVDMKAQIIGRPTGLLIGLDLSFNPFSLHPTYRTIAKLPLSEKIRIMRQPEIREQILSEQPSDPDYPALKYLERFDWMFPLGDPPNYEPSPDTSIAARAARKGTTPQEEAYDLLLDNEGQSILFVTVANYADGNLNATYAMLSDRNTLLGLGDGGAHYGVVCDAGAPTHMLTYWARDREGERFSVQHVIRQLTSAPARAMRLFDRGVVKPGYKADLNIIDFDRLKLMSPTVMYDLPAGARRIVQKAQGYHATLVSGIITARDGVSTGALPGRLIRGEQAAPNIG
;
A
#
# COMPACT_ATOMS: atom_id res chain seq x y z
N MET A 1 -9.97 -5.91 -10.88
CA MET A 1 -11.04 -5.37 -10.00
C MET A 1 -11.77 -6.52 -9.38
N LEU A 2 -12.35 -6.36 -8.18
CA LEU A 2 -13.06 -7.46 -7.49
C LEU A 2 -14.19 -8.06 -8.33
N ASP A 3 -14.89 -7.23 -9.11
CA ASP A 3 -16.08 -7.66 -9.87
C ASP A 3 -15.72 -8.29 -11.23
N HIS A 4 -14.43 -8.29 -11.60
CA HIS A 4 -13.89 -8.92 -12.80
C HIS A 4 -12.56 -9.64 -12.47
N PRO A 5 -12.62 -10.74 -11.69
CA PRO A 5 -11.45 -11.42 -11.14
C PRO A 5 -10.48 -11.91 -12.22
N GLU A 6 -10.97 -12.20 -13.42
CA GLU A 6 -10.18 -12.80 -14.50
C GLU A 6 -9.69 -11.81 -15.57
N ALA A 7 -10.01 -10.52 -15.41
CA ALA A 7 -9.62 -9.50 -16.38
C ALA A 7 -8.10 -9.35 -16.52
N TRP A 8 -7.33 -9.71 -15.49
CA TRP A 8 -5.87 -9.63 -15.54
C TRP A 8 -5.26 -10.63 -16.53
N ARG A 9 -5.87 -11.81 -16.72
CA ARG A 9 -5.38 -12.82 -17.68
C ARG A 9 -5.40 -12.26 -19.10
N ARG A 10 -6.53 -11.67 -19.49
CA ARG A 10 -6.66 -10.97 -20.77
C ARG A 10 -5.64 -9.83 -20.91
N GLY A 11 -5.35 -9.11 -19.82
CA GLY A 11 -4.31 -8.08 -19.81
C GLY A 11 -2.92 -8.65 -20.12
N LEU A 12 -2.57 -9.81 -19.54
CA LEU A 12 -1.31 -10.49 -19.83
C LEU A 12 -1.26 -11.06 -21.24
N ASP A 13 -2.36 -11.64 -21.74
CA ASP A 13 -2.45 -12.14 -23.12
C ASP A 13 -2.16 -11.04 -24.13
N LEU A 14 -2.72 -9.83 -23.92
CA LEU A 14 -2.47 -8.67 -24.78
C LEU A 14 -1.00 -8.22 -24.75
N VAL A 15 -0.37 -8.26 -23.57
CA VAL A 15 1.06 -7.95 -23.43
C VAL A 15 1.91 -9.02 -24.12
N GLU A 16 1.55 -10.30 -24.01
CA GLU A 16 2.25 -11.38 -24.71
C GLU A 16 2.09 -11.26 -26.23
N ASP A 17 0.90 -10.97 -26.74
CA ASP A 17 0.63 -10.71 -28.15
C ASP A 17 1.50 -9.56 -28.69
N ALA A 18 1.56 -8.45 -27.96
CA ALA A 18 2.40 -7.31 -28.33
C ALA A 18 3.89 -7.70 -28.38
N ASN A 19 4.38 -8.46 -27.39
CA ASN A 19 5.76 -8.95 -27.37
C ASN A 19 6.05 -9.94 -28.51
N ARG A 20 5.10 -10.82 -28.87
CA ARG A 20 5.22 -11.71 -30.04
C ARG A 20 5.28 -10.93 -31.35
N ALA A 21 4.58 -9.80 -31.43
CA ALA A 21 4.63 -8.87 -32.56
C ALA A 21 5.90 -7.98 -32.57
N GLY A 22 6.82 -8.16 -31.62
CA GLY A 22 8.10 -7.43 -31.55
C GLY A 22 8.05 -6.11 -30.78
N VAL A 23 6.97 -5.82 -30.07
CA VAL A 23 6.86 -4.65 -29.16
C VAL A 23 7.41 -5.04 -27.79
N ASP A 24 8.48 -4.41 -27.31
CA ASP A 24 8.96 -4.62 -25.93
C ASP A 24 7.99 -3.96 -24.93
N MET A 25 7.02 -4.75 -24.47
CA MET A 25 5.93 -4.28 -23.61
C MET A 25 5.96 -4.99 -22.27
N LYS A 26 5.81 -4.21 -21.19
CA LYS A 26 5.71 -4.73 -19.83
C LYS A 26 4.44 -4.26 -19.14
N ALA A 27 3.72 -5.18 -18.51
CA ALA A 27 2.64 -4.86 -17.59
C ALA A 27 3.20 -4.49 -16.22
N GLN A 28 2.67 -3.42 -15.61
CA GLN A 28 3.02 -3.05 -14.24
C GLN A 28 2.02 -3.66 -13.26
N ILE A 29 2.54 -4.35 -12.26
CA ILE A 29 1.74 -5.08 -11.27
C ILE A 29 2.08 -4.59 -9.87
N ILE A 30 1.07 -4.20 -9.10
CA ILE A 30 1.26 -3.82 -7.69
C ILE A 30 1.35 -5.09 -6.85
N GLY A 31 2.42 -5.23 -6.08
CA GLY A 31 2.69 -6.41 -5.26
C GLY A 31 1.92 -6.50 -3.95
N ARG A 32 0.83 -5.76 -3.80
CA ARG A 32 -0.09 -5.83 -2.66
C ARG A 32 -1.50 -5.51 -3.16
N PRO A 33 -2.57 -5.76 -2.38
CA PRO A 33 -3.89 -5.34 -2.82
C PRO A 33 -3.92 -3.83 -2.96
N THR A 34 -4.53 -3.35 -4.04
CA THR A 34 -4.90 -1.94 -4.11
C THR A 34 -6.07 -1.73 -3.18
N GLY A 35 -6.00 -0.74 -2.30
CA GLY A 35 -7.05 -0.48 -1.34
C GLY A 35 -6.97 0.89 -0.70
N LEU A 36 -8.00 1.21 0.07
CA LEU A 36 -8.13 2.47 0.80
C LEU A 36 -7.78 2.25 2.27
N LEU A 37 -6.99 3.17 2.82
CA LEU A 37 -6.81 3.29 4.27
C LEU A 37 -7.83 4.31 4.79
N ILE A 38 -8.70 3.87 5.70
CA ILE A 38 -9.77 4.68 6.26
C ILE A 38 -9.72 4.64 7.80
N GLY A 39 -10.14 5.72 8.45
CA GLY A 39 -9.95 5.93 9.89
C GLY A 39 -10.45 7.31 10.33
N LEU A 40 -10.56 7.55 11.64
CA LEU A 40 -11.06 8.84 12.17
C LEU A 40 -10.11 10.01 11.86
N ASP A 41 -8.80 9.72 11.82
CA ASP A 41 -7.74 10.68 11.51
C ASP A 41 -7.39 10.73 10.00
N LEU A 42 -8.09 9.95 9.17
CA LEU A 42 -7.90 9.87 7.72
C LEU A 42 -8.98 10.63 6.94
N SER A 43 -8.85 10.66 5.60
CA SER A 43 -9.78 11.40 4.73
C SER A 43 -11.21 10.87 4.80
N PHE A 44 -11.35 9.55 4.95
CA PHE A 44 -12.63 8.89 5.03
C PHE A 44 -12.64 7.85 6.15
N ASN A 45 -13.85 7.50 6.56
CA ASN A 45 -14.25 6.35 7.35
C ASN A 45 -15.70 5.99 6.93
N PRO A 46 -16.23 4.83 7.34
CA PRO A 46 -17.57 4.36 6.95
C PRO A 46 -18.70 5.37 7.22
N PHE A 47 -18.54 6.25 8.22
CA PHE A 47 -19.56 7.20 8.65
C PHE A 47 -19.33 8.63 8.13
N SER A 48 -18.37 8.85 7.22
CA SER A 48 -17.97 10.20 6.76
C SER A 48 -19.09 11.03 6.13
N LEU A 49 -20.12 10.38 5.61
CA LEU A 49 -21.27 11.02 4.99
C LEU A 49 -22.52 11.02 5.88
N HIS A 50 -22.46 10.47 7.09
CA HIS A 50 -23.59 10.52 8.01
C HIS A 50 -23.77 11.92 8.60
N PRO A 51 -25.00 12.47 8.60
CA PRO A 51 -25.29 13.81 9.09
C PRO A 51 -24.64 14.16 10.42
N THR A 52 -24.76 13.31 11.43
CA THR A 52 -24.20 13.57 12.77
C THR A 52 -22.67 13.58 12.74
N TYR A 53 -22.03 12.62 12.08
CA TYR A 53 -20.56 12.61 11.96
C TYR A 53 -20.03 13.86 11.24
N ARG A 54 -20.73 14.36 10.22
CA ARG A 54 -20.32 15.57 9.47
C ARG A 54 -20.22 16.81 10.36
N THR A 55 -21.02 16.90 11.42
CA THR A 55 -20.95 18.02 12.38
C THR A 55 -19.64 18.03 13.19
N ILE A 56 -19.04 16.85 13.41
CA ILE A 56 -17.80 16.69 14.19
C ILE A 56 -16.56 16.42 13.33
N ALA A 57 -16.71 16.22 12.02
CA ALA A 57 -15.64 15.78 11.11
C ALA A 57 -14.39 16.68 11.09
N LYS A 58 -14.53 17.98 11.42
CA LYS A 58 -13.43 18.95 11.47
C LYS A 58 -12.84 19.16 12.87
N LEU A 59 -13.38 18.51 13.91
CA LEU A 59 -12.86 18.64 15.27
C LEU A 59 -11.52 17.90 15.43
N PRO A 60 -10.70 18.27 16.43
CA PRO A 60 -9.53 17.48 16.80
C PRO A 60 -9.89 16.01 17.08
N LEU A 61 -8.98 15.09 16.80
CA LEU A 61 -9.22 13.64 16.92
C LEU A 61 -9.73 13.24 18.32
N SER A 62 -9.10 13.76 19.38
CA SER A 62 -9.50 13.50 20.77
C SER A 62 -10.94 13.92 21.05
N GLU A 63 -11.39 15.03 20.47
CA GLU A 63 -12.74 15.54 20.64
C GLU A 63 -13.76 14.72 19.84
N LYS A 64 -13.42 14.29 18.61
CA LYS A 64 -14.24 13.34 17.85
C LYS A 64 -14.49 12.07 18.66
N ILE A 65 -13.44 11.48 19.24
CA ILE A 65 -13.53 10.26 20.05
C ILE A 65 -14.42 10.49 21.27
N ARG A 66 -14.22 11.61 21.98
CA ARG A 66 -15.03 11.96 23.16
C ARG A 66 -16.52 12.05 22.81
N ILE A 67 -16.85 12.64 21.66
CA ILE A 67 -18.24 12.78 21.21
C ILE A 67 -18.80 11.43 20.72
N MET A 68 -18.05 10.70 19.90
CA MET A 68 -18.46 9.38 19.39
C MET A 68 -18.58 8.30 20.48
N ARG A 69 -17.96 8.48 21.65
CA ARG A 69 -18.18 7.58 22.79
C ARG A 69 -19.51 7.80 23.51
N GLN A 70 -20.24 8.87 23.22
CA GLN A 70 -21.55 9.13 23.82
C GLN A 70 -22.59 8.17 23.22
N PRO A 71 -23.35 7.41 24.05
CA PRO A 71 -24.32 6.43 23.57
C PRO A 71 -25.34 6.99 22.57
N GLU A 72 -25.83 8.19 22.82
CA GLU A 72 -26.80 8.89 21.98
C GLU A 72 -26.22 9.24 20.59
N ILE A 73 -24.94 9.63 20.51
CA ILE A 73 -24.26 9.92 19.26
C ILE A 73 -23.98 8.63 18.48
N ARG A 74 -23.60 7.57 19.19
CA ARG A 74 -23.43 6.24 18.60
C ARG A 74 -24.74 5.80 17.95
N GLU A 75 -25.84 5.82 18.69
CA GLU A 75 -27.15 5.41 18.19
C GLU A 75 -27.59 6.24 16.97
N GLN A 76 -27.42 7.56 17.02
CA GLN A 76 -27.70 8.46 15.90
C GLN A 76 -26.90 8.07 14.66
N ILE A 77 -25.56 8.04 14.75
CA ILE A 77 -24.69 7.73 13.60
C ILE A 77 -25.00 6.34 13.00
N LEU A 78 -25.32 5.35 13.84
CA LEU A 78 -25.60 3.99 13.38
C LEU A 78 -26.99 3.84 12.73
N SER A 79 -27.95 4.69 13.11
CA SER A 79 -29.31 4.69 12.53
C SER A 79 -29.44 5.55 11.27
N GLU A 80 -28.48 6.45 11.03
CA GLU A 80 -28.46 7.38 9.92
C GLU A 80 -28.16 6.71 8.57
N GLN A 81 -28.57 7.39 7.49
CA GLN A 81 -28.16 7.09 6.13
C GLN A 81 -27.22 8.18 5.63
N PRO A 82 -26.32 7.87 4.65
CA PRO A 82 -25.45 8.88 4.04
C PRO A 82 -26.26 10.05 3.48
N SER A 83 -25.78 11.28 3.72
CA SER A 83 -26.44 12.50 3.21
C SER A 83 -26.39 12.64 1.70
N ASP A 84 -25.47 11.93 1.05
CA ASP A 84 -25.28 11.89 -0.41
C ASP A 84 -25.06 10.42 -0.84
N PRO A 85 -26.13 9.66 -1.10
CA PRO A 85 -26.06 8.24 -1.44
C PRO A 85 -25.32 7.93 -2.75
N ASP A 86 -25.22 8.90 -3.66
CA ASP A 86 -24.55 8.74 -4.96
C ASP A 86 -23.06 9.08 -4.91
N TYR A 87 -22.54 9.45 -3.73
CA TYR A 87 -21.14 9.83 -3.59
C TYR A 87 -20.20 8.69 -3.99
N PRO A 88 -19.29 8.87 -4.97
CA PRO A 88 -18.55 7.75 -5.59
C PRO A 88 -17.72 6.87 -4.64
N ALA A 89 -17.32 7.39 -3.47
CA ALA A 89 -16.55 6.64 -2.48
C ALA A 89 -17.41 5.68 -1.63
N LEU A 90 -18.74 5.88 -1.54
CA LEU A 90 -19.62 5.07 -0.68
C LEU A 90 -19.55 3.58 -0.99
N LYS A 91 -19.46 3.22 -2.27
CA LYS A 91 -19.30 1.83 -2.73
C LYS A 91 -18.09 1.10 -2.13
N TYR A 92 -17.12 1.83 -1.57
CA TYR A 92 -16.00 1.28 -0.82
C TYR A 92 -16.19 1.41 0.69
N LEU A 93 -16.76 2.52 1.16
CA LEU A 93 -16.97 2.81 2.59
C LEU A 93 -18.02 1.90 3.24
N GLU A 94 -18.92 1.30 2.46
CA GLU A 94 -19.95 0.36 2.94
C GLU A 94 -19.63 -1.10 2.59
N ARG A 95 -18.47 -1.37 1.99
CA ARG A 95 -18.08 -2.71 1.52
C ARG A 95 -17.45 -3.54 2.66
N PHE A 96 -18.20 -3.80 3.72
CA PHE A 96 -17.71 -4.40 4.97
C PHE A 96 -17.15 -5.83 4.83
N ASP A 97 -17.56 -6.59 3.82
CA ASP A 97 -17.00 -7.91 3.49
C ASP A 97 -15.55 -7.82 2.98
N TRP A 98 -15.15 -6.65 2.50
CA TRP A 98 -13.82 -6.36 1.94
C TRP A 98 -13.08 -5.27 2.73
N MET A 99 -13.55 -5.03 3.96
CA MET A 99 -12.96 -4.10 4.91
C MET A 99 -12.37 -4.90 6.07
N PHE A 100 -11.15 -4.57 6.49
CA PHE A 100 -10.39 -5.33 7.47
C PHE A 100 -9.70 -4.38 8.45
N PRO A 101 -9.54 -4.74 9.73
CA PRO A 101 -8.58 -4.05 10.59
C PRO A 101 -7.18 -4.24 10.00
N LEU A 102 -6.40 -3.17 9.82
CA LEU A 102 -5.06 -3.29 9.23
C LEU A 102 -4.08 -4.00 10.20
N GLY A 103 -4.19 -3.73 11.50
CA GLY A 103 -3.34 -4.30 12.55
C GLY A 103 -1.94 -3.68 12.65
N ASP A 104 -1.17 -4.13 13.66
CA ASP A 104 0.26 -3.84 13.82
C ASP A 104 1.01 -5.12 14.26
N PRO A 105 1.84 -5.74 13.38
CA PRO A 105 2.20 -5.30 12.02
C PRO A 105 1.02 -5.27 11.04
N PRO A 106 1.09 -4.46 9.97
CA PRO A 106 0.00 -4.34 9.02
C PRO A 106 -0.15 -5.62 8.19
N ASN A 107 -1.37 -6.14 8.10
CA ASN A 107 -1.72 -7.29 7.26
C ASN A 107 -2.37 -6.84 5.94
N TYR A 108 -1.66 -7.07 4.82
CA TYR A 108 -2.14 -6.78 3.47
C TYR A 108 -2.62 -8.03 2.71
N GLU A 109 -2.68 -9.21 3.33
CA GLU A 109 -3.45 -10.37 2.84
C GLU A 109 -4.33 -10.88 3.99
N PRO A 110 -5.30 -10.06 4.48
CA PRO A 110 -6.18 -10.48 5.56
C PRO A 110 -7.17 -11.54 5.11
N SER A 111 -7.22 -12.67 5.80
CA SER A 111 -8.18 -13.73 5.49
C SER A 111 -9.64 -13.20 5.51
N PRO A 112 -10.52 -13.64 4.60
CA PRO A 112 -11.92 -13.16 4.52
C PRO A 112 -12.71 -13.27 5.83
N ASP A 113 -12.38 -14.25 6.68
CA ASP A 113 -12.97 -14.42 8.00
C ASP A 113 -12.59 -13.30 8.99
N THR A 114 -11.57 -12.50 8.70
CA THR A 114 -11.17 -11.34 9.49
C THR A 114 -11.82 -10.03 9.04
N SER A 115 -12.66 -10.07 7.99
CA SER A 115 -13.41 -8.90 7.52
C SER A 115 -14.32 -8.33 8.61
N ILE A 116 -14.65 -7.04 8.51
CA ILE A 116 -15.59 -6.39 9.43
C ILE A 116 -16.92 -7.12 9.47
N ALA A 117 -17.45 -7.51 8.31
CA ALA A 117 -18.70 -8.27 8.23
C ALA A 117 -18.59 -9.63 8.95
N ALA A 118 -17.53 -10.40 8.72
CA ALA A 118 -17.33 -11.69 9.36
C ALA A 118 -17.11 -11.57 10.89
N ARG A 119 -16.40 -10.52 11.33
CA ARG A 119 -16.21 -10.21 12.76
C ARG A 119 -17.51 -9.85 13.44
N ALA A 120 -18.32 -9.00 12.83
CA ALA A 120 -19.63 -8.60 13.33
C ALA A 120 -20.56 -9.81 13.48
N ALA A 121 -20.62 -10.67 12.45
CA ALA A 121 -21.41 -11.90 12.48
C ALA A 121 -21.03 -12.83 13.66
N ARG A 122 -19.72 -12.98 13.96
CA ARG A 122 -19.28 -13.77 15.13
C ARG A 122 -19.66 -13.14 16.47
N LYS A 123 -19.73 -11.82 16.54
CA LYS A 123 -20.11 -11.09 17.75
C LYS A 123 -21.62 -10.94 17.93
N GLY A 124 -22.41 -11.26 16.91
CA GLY A 124 -23.85 -11.02 16.90
C GLY A 124 -24.21 -9.53 16.80
N THR A 125 -23.33 -8.73 16.19
CA THR A 125 -23.52 -7.28 15.95
C THR A 125 -23.63 -7.00 14.46
N THR A 126 -23.97 -5.76 14.09
CA THR A 126 -23.94 -5.29 12.71
C THR A 126 -22.51 -4.92 12.27
N PRO A 127 -22.18 -4.99 10.96
CA PRO A 127 -20.88 -4.53 10.46
C PRO A 127 -20.59 -3.06 10.77
N GLN A 128 -21.62 -2.22 10.79
CA GLN A 128 -21.53 -0.82 11.19
C GLN A 128 -21.11 -0.68 12.65
N GLU A 129 -21.73 -1.42 13.57
CA GLU A 129 -21.31 -1.41 14.99
C GLU A 129 -19.86 -1.84 15.16
N GLU A 130 -19.45 -2.94 14.51
CA GLU A 130 -18.06 -3.41 14.59
C GLU A 130 -17.07 -2.39 14.01
N ALA A 131 -17.37 -1.77 12.87
CA ALA A 131 -16.54 -0.72 12.30
C ALA A 131 -16.46 0.50 13.23
N TYR A 132 -17.58 0.91 13.83
CA TYR A 132 -17.65 2.03 14.76
C TYR A 132 -16.75 1.81 15.99
N ASP A 133 -16.83 0.62 16.59
CA ASP A 133 -16.01 0.26 17.74
C ASP A 133 -14.52 0.25 17.39
N LEU A 134 -14.15 -0.40 16.29
CA LEU A 134 -12.75 -0.46 15.86
C LEU A 134 -12.16 0.91 15.52
N LEU A 135 -12.97 1.84 14.99
CA LEU A 135 -12.53 3.21 14.75
C LEU A 135 -12.20 3.96 16.05
N LEU A 136 -12.79 3.59 17.18
CA LEU A 136 -12.55 4.22 18.48
C LEU A 136 -11.44 3.56 19.30
N ASP A 137 -11.00 2.37 18.89
CA ASP A 137 -9.82 1.70 19.43
C ASP A 137 -8.54 2.51 19.20
N ASN A 138 -7.49 2.19 19.96
CA ASN A 138 -6.18 2.82 19.89
C ASN A 138 -6.26 4.36 19.84
N GLU A 139 -7.10 4.95 20.70
CA GLU A 139 -7.35 6.41 20.74
C GLU A 139 -7.70 7.01 19.37
N GLY A 140 -8.54 6.31 18.60
CA GLY A 140 -9.01 6.75 17.29
C GLY A 140 -7.98 6.64 16.16
N GLN A 141 -6.82 6.04 16.44
CA GLN A 141 -5.73 5.86 15.48
C GLN A 141 -5.80 4.54 14.73
N SER A 142 -6.78 3.68 15.03
CA SER A 142 -7.03 2.46 14.25
C SER A 142 -7.29 2.77 12.79
N ILE A 143 -6.69 1.95 11.92
CA ILE A 143 -6.86 2.04 10.47
C ILE A 143 -7.58 0.79 9.99
N LEU A 144 -8.64 1.00 9.23
CA LEU A 144 -9.31 -0.04 8.47
C LEU A 144 -8.79 0.00 7.03
N PHE A 145 -8.57 -1.16 6.44
CA PHE A 145 -8.13 -1.37 5.08
C PHE A 145 -9.27 -1.93 4.24
N VAL A 146 -9.65 -1.21 3.18
CA VAL A 146 -10.66 -1.67 2.22
C VAL A 146 -9.97 -2.12 0.95
N THR A 147 -10.06 -3.40 0.62
CA THR A 147 -9.49 -3.94 -0.63
C THR A 147 -10.36 -3.59 -1.83
N VAL A 148 -9.73 -3.17 -2.94
CA VAL A 148 -10.40 -2.69 -4.17
C VAL A 148 -10.00 -3.48 -5.41
N ALA A 149 -8.73 -3.89 -5.51
CA ALA A 149 -8.23 -4.70 -6.60
C ALA A 149 -7.11 -5.63 -6.14
N ASN A 150 -6.76 -6.59 -7.00
CA ASN A 150 -5.76 -7.63 -6.75
C ASN A 150 -6.08 -8.51 -5.52
N TYR A 151 -7.37 -8.67 -5.20
CA TYR A 151 -7.82 -9.42 -4.01
C TYR A 151 -9.16 -10.13 -4.19
N ALA A 152 -9.58 -10.38 -5.44
CA ALA A 152 -10.93 -10.88 -5.74
C ALA A 152 -11.23 -12.24 -5.09
N ASP A 153 -10.20 -13.07 -4.91
CA ASP A 153 -10.32 -14.40 -4.31
C ASP A 153 -10.07 -14.40 -2.79
N GLY A 154 -10.00 -13.22 -2.15
CA GLY A 154 -9.65 -13.12 -0.73
C GLY A 154 -8.20 -13.49 -0.42
N ASN A 155 -7.32 -13.45 -1.44
CA ASN A 155 -5.90 -13.73 -1.34
C ASN A 155 -5.15 -13.07 -2.51
N LEU A 156 -3.82 -13.17 -2.51
CA LEU A 156 -2.90 -12.62 -3.51
C LEU A 156 -2.41 -13.65 -4.53
N ASN A 157 -3.06 -14.79 -4.71
CA ASN A 157 -2.62 -15.80 -5.70
C ASN A 157 -2.63 -15.25 -7.14
N ALA A 158 -3.65 -14.45 -7.50
CA ALA A 158 -3.66 -13.76 -8.79
C ALA A 158 -2.47 -12.80 -8.92
N THR A 159 -2.11 -12.09 -7.85
CA THR A 159 -0.94 -11.20 -7.82
C THR A 159 0.36 -11.98 -7.96
N TYR A 160 0.48 -13.13 -7.31
CA TYR A 160 1.61 -14.04 -7.46
C TYR A 160 1.75 -14.50 -8.92
N ALA A 161 0.66 -14.94 -9.54
CA ALA A 161 0.65 -15.35 -10.95
C ALA A 161 1.07 -14.21 -11.89
N MET A 162 0.53 -13.01 -11.68
CA MET A 162 0.90 -11.81 -12.46
C MET A 162 2.39 -11.45 -12.28
N LEU A 163 2.91 -11.44 -11.05
CA LEU A 163 4.31 -11.11 -10.78
C LEU A 163 5.31 -12.19 -11.24
N SER A 164 4.83 -13.43 -11.40
CA SER A 164 5.63 -14.54 -11.92
C SER A 164 5.85 -14.45 -13.43
N ASP A 165 5.01 -13.71 -14.15
CA ASP A 165 5.10 -13.60 -15.60
C ASP A 165 6.32 -12.78 -16.05
N ARG A 166 7.02 -13.26 -17.09
CA ARG A 166 8.25 -12.62 -17.62
C ARG A 166 8.01 -11.23 -18.23
N ASN A 167 6.77 -10.95 -18.62
CA ASN A 167 6.33 -9.71 -19.23
C ASN A 167 5.75 -8.73 -18.21
N THR A 168 5.92 -8.99 -16.92
CA THR A 168 5.53 -8.04 -15.88
C THR A 168 6.72 -7.44 -15.17
N LEU A 169 6.46 -6.25 -14.61
CA LEU A 169 7.34 -5.53 -13.72
C LEU A 169 6.56 -5.18 -12.46
N LEU A 170 7.25 -5.09 -11.34
CA LEU A 170 6.68 -4.43 -10.17
C LEU A 170 6.33 -2.98 -10.52
N GLY A 171 5.06 -2.64 -10.38
CA GLY A 171 4.54 -1.29 -10.59
C GLY A 171 5.01 -0.32 -9.51
N LEU A 172 5.03 0.97 -9.83
CA LEU A 172 5.39 2.01 -8.88
C LEU A 172 4.39 2.04 -7.72
N GLY A 173 4.86 2.31 -6.50
CA GLY A 173 3.96 2.65 -5.41
C GLY A 173 3.46 4.09 -5.57
N ASP A 174 2.14 4.32 -5.48
CA ASP A 174 1.56 5.65 -5.26
C ASP A 174 1.94 6.17 -3.85
N GLY A 175 3.11 6.80 -3.78
CA GLY A 175 3.66 7.40 -2.56
C GLY A 175 3.17 8.81 -2.26
N GLY A 176 2.19 9.36 -3.00
CA GLY A 176 1.83 10.76 -2.78
C GLY A 176 0.80 11.43 -3.70
N ALA A 177 0.08 10.73 -4.58
CA ALA A 177 -1.05 11.36 -5.28
C ALA A 177 -2.30 11.45 -4.38
N HIS A 178 -2.46 10.51 -3.45
CA HIS A 178 -3.63 10.40 -2.57
C HIS A 178 -3.24 10.38 -1.08
N TYR A 179 -2.51 11.40 -0.61
CA TYR A 179 -1.86 11.46 0.71
C TYR A 179 -2.69 11.06 1.93
N GLY A 180 -4.01 11.22 1.91
CA GLY A 180 -4.90 10.88 3.04
C GLY A 180 -5.69 9.58 2.88
N VAL A 181 -5.45 8.81 1.82
CA VAL A 181 -6.24 7.62 1.44
C VAL A 181 -5.37 6.42 1.07
N VAL A 182 -4.20 6.64 0.46
CA VAL A 182 -3.29 5.58 0.00
C VAL A 182 -1.86 5.89 0.44
N CYS A 183 -1.10 4.85 0.81
CA CYS A 183 0.33 4.96 1.07
C CYS A 183 1.05 3.71 0.54
N ASP A 184 1.53 3.74 -0.70
CA ASP A 184 2.30 2.64 -1.30
C ASP A 184 3.83 2.81 -1.16
N ALA A 185 4.30 3.81 -0.40
CA ALA A 185 5.73 4.02 -0.17
C ALA A 185 6.42 2.79 0.47
N GLY A 186 5.64 1.94 1.17
CA GLY A 186 6.08 0.68 1.74
C GLY A 186 6.21 -0.49 0.75
N ALA A 187 5.86 -0.33 -0.53
CA ALA A 187 5.81 -1.44 -1.49
C ALA A 187 7.13 -2.22 -1.65
N PRO A 188 8.32 -1.58 -1.75
CA PRO A 188 9.59 -2.32 -1.82
C PRO A 188 9.86 -3.17 -0.57
N THR A 189 9.60 -2.62 0.61
CA THR A 189 9.75 -3.34 1.88
C THR A 189 8.75 -4.48 1.96
N HIS A 190 7.49 -4.25 1.57
CA HIS A 190 6.47 -5.31 1.51
C HIS A 190 6.90 -6.43 0.57
N MET A 191 7.45 -6.13 -0.60
CA MET A 191 7.98 -7.16 -1.50
C MET A 191 9.07 -8.01 -0.85
N LEU A 192 10.00 -7.40 -0.14
CA LEU A 192 11.09 -8.11 0.53
C LEU A 192 10.60 -8.90 1.75
N THR A 193 9.75 -8.32 2.59
CA THR A 193 9.27 -9.00 3.80
C THR A 193 8.22 -10.03 3.44
N TYR A 194 7.13 -9.62 2.81
CA TYR A 194 5.99 -10.49 2.59
C TYR A 194 6.28 -11.56 1.52
N TRP A 195 6.63 -11.16 0.29
CA TRP A 195 6.76 -12.12 -0.80
C TRP A 195 8.01 -13.00 -0.76
N ALA A 196 9.10 -12.51 -0.18
CA ALA A 196 10.34 -13.28 -0.09
C ALA A 196 10.56 -13.97 1.27
N ARG A 197 9.80 -13.60 2.32
CA ARG A 197 10.03 -14.13 3.68
C ARG A 197 8.75 -14.59 4.40
N ASP A 198 7.72 -13.75 4.51
CA ASP A 198 6.67 -13.92 5.53
C ASP A 198 5.36 -14.55 5.02
N ARG A 199 5.07 -14.51 3.71
CA ARG A 199 3.81 -15.05 3.17
C ARG A 199 3.69 -16.54 3.44
N GLU A 200 2.52 -16.96 3.90
CA GLU A 200 2.14 -18.36 3.98
C GLU A 200 1.78 -18.89 2.58
N GLY A 201 2.44 -19.96 2.13
CA GLY A 201 2.25 -20.53 0.79
C GLY A 201 3.32 -20.09 -0.21
N GLU A 202 2.90 -19.79 -1.46
CA GLU A 202 3.81 -19.49 -2.56
C GLU A 202 4.56 -18.19 -2.34
N ARG A 203 5.89 -18.25 -2.45
CA ARG A 203 6.82 -17.13 -2.26
C ARG A 203 7.75 -17.00 -3.46
N PHE A 204 8.34 -15.82 -3.61
CA PHE A 204 9.45 -15.60 -4.54
C PHE A 204 10.78 -15.79 -3.82
N SER A 205 11.82 -16.15 -4.58
CA SER A 205 13.17 -16.05 -4.04
C SER A 205 13.54 -14.58 -3.81
N VAL A 206 14.37 -14.31 -2.80
CA VAL A 206 14.85 -12.94 -2.54
C VAL A 206 15.57 -12.35 -3.76
N GLN A 207 16.26 -13.18 -4.55
CA GLN A 207 16.92 -12.77 -5.79
C GLN A 207 15.91 -12.32 -6.85
N HIS A 208 14.78 -13.01 -6.98
CA HIS A 208 13.70 -12.60 -7.89
C HIS A 208 13.13 -11.24 -7.46
N VAL A 209 12.82 -11.07 -6.18
CA VAL A 209 12.31 -9.80 -5.65
C VAL A 209 13.32 -8.67 -5.83
N ILE A 210 14.61 -8.89 -5.53
CA ILE A 210 15.67 -7.91 -5.77
C ILE A 210 15.73 -7.54 -7.25
N ARG A 211 15.66 -8.52 -8.16
CA ARG A 211 15.62 -8.27 -9.62
C ARG A 211 14.44 -7.37 -10.01
N GLN A 212 13.24 -7.64 -9.49
CA GLN A 212 12.04 -6.84 -9.75
C GLN A 212 12.14 -5.41 -9.19
N LEU A 213 12.93 -5.20 -8.13
CA LEU A 213 13.19 -3.88 -7.53
C LEU A 213 14.39 -3.14 -8.14
N THR A 214 15.20 -3.79 -8.98
CA THR A 214 16.48 -3.23 -9.45
C THR A 214 16.65 -3.37 -10.96
N SER A 215 17.27 -4.47 -11.42
CA SER A 215 17.66 -4.64 -12.82
C SER A 215 16.48 -4.71 -13.79
N ALA A 216 15.32 -5.23 -13.38
CA ALA A 216 14.16 -5.32 -14.27
C ALA A 216 13.59 -3.93 -14.64
N PRO A 217 13.22 -3.05 -13.67
CA PRO A 217 12.78 -1.69 -14.00
C PRO A 217 13.91 -0.85 -14.63
N ALA A 218 15.18 -1.03 -14.21
CA ALA A 218 16.30 -0.35 -14.85
C ALA A 218 16.40 -0.68 -16.35
N ARG A 219 16.30 -1.96 -16.72
CA ARG A 219 16.32 -2.39 -18.13
C ARG A 219 15.11 -1.90 -18.92
N ALA A 220 13.92 -1.95 -18.34
CA ALA A 220 12.71 -1.45 -18.98
C ALA A 220 12.80 0.05 -19.29
N MET A 221 13.50 0.81 -18.43
CA MET A 221 13.78 2.23 -18.63
C MET A 221 15.07 2.51 -19.42
N ARG A 222 15.74 1.48 -19.95
CA ARG A 222 17.01 1.57 -20.68
C ARG A 222 18.13 2.25 -19.87
N LEU A 223 18.19 1.94 -18.57
CA LEU A 223 19.24 2.37 -17.66
C LEU A 223 20.22 1.21 -17.44
N PHE A 224 21.16 1.05 -18.38
CA PHE A 224 22.09 -0.08 -18.38
C PHE A 224 23.34 0.13 -17.50
N ASP A 225 23.46 1.29 -16.87
CA ASP A 225 24.55 1.69 -15.96
C ASP A 225 24.28 1.37 -14.47
N ARG A 226 23.10 0.81 -14.15
CA ARG A 226 22.64 0.57 -12.77
C ARG A 226 21.71 -0.64 -12.64
N GLY A 227 21.24 -0.88 -11.41
CA GLY A 227 20.32 -1.97 -11.09
C GLY A 227 21.01 -3.33 -10.92
N VAL A 228 22.34 -3.41 -11.01
CA VAL A 228 23.14 -4.59 -10.71
C VAL A 228 24.39 -4.19 -9.93
N VAL A 229 24.88 -5.07 -9.05
CA VAL A 229 26.12 -4.86 -8.30
C VAL A 229 27.27 -5.48 -9.08
N LYS A 230 28.02 -4.64 -9.81
CA LYS A 230 29.17 -5.04 -10.64
C LYS A 230 30.17 -3.87 -10.71
N PRO A 231 31.48 -4.12 -10.83
CA PRO A 231 32.45 -3.04 -11.08
C PRO A 231 32.02 -2.14 -12.24
N GLY A 232 32.36 -0.85 -12.19
CA GLY A 232 31.99 0.14 -13.21
C GLY A 232 30.52 0.64 -13.15
N TYR A 233 29.60 -0.10 -12.54
CA TYR A 233 28.21 0.33 -12.40
C TYR A 233 28.06 1.39 -11.31
N LYS A 234 26.98 2.18 -11.41
CA LYS A 234 26.66 3.21 -10.43
C LYS A 234 26.44 2.59 -9.06
N ALA A 235 27.07 3.16 -8.03
CA ALA A 235 26.96 2.73 -6.64
C ALA A 235 25.63 3.17 -5.98
N ASP A 236 24.51 2.77 -6.58
CA ASP A 236 23.16 2.89 -6.02
C ASP A 236 22.86 1.60 -5.26
N LEU A 237 22.99 1.63 -3.94
CA LEU A 237 23.02 0.43 -3.10
C LEU A 237 22.12 0.57 -1.88
N ASN A 238 21.52 -0.54 -1.46
CA ASN A 238 20.89 -0.69 -0.16
C ASN A 238 21.61 -1.78 0.63
N ILE A 239 21.93 -1.50 1.89
CA ILE A 239 22.41 -2.50 2.85
C ILE A 239 21.26 -2.78 3.80
N ILE A 240 20.81 -4.04 3.82
CA ILE A 240 19.58 -4.46 4.49
C ILE A 240 19.91 -5.63 5.43
N ASP A 241 19.54 -5.50 6.69
CA ASP A 241 19.40 -6.62 7.61
C ASP A 241 18.07 -7.31 7.29
N PHE A 242 18.15 -8.39 6.50
CA PHE A 242 16.97 -9.02 5.95
C PHE A 242 16.13 -9.74 7.01
N ASP A 243 16.76 -10.28 8.06
CA ASP A 243 16.04 -10.95 9.15
C ASP A 243 15.27 -9.94 10.01
N ARG A 244 15.81 -8.73 10.18
CA ARG A 244 15.18 -7.65 10.94
C ARG A 244 14.34 -6.68 10.09
N LEU A 245 14.26 -6.91 8.77
CA LEU A 245 13.48 -6.05 7.88
C LEU A 245 12.00 -6.11 8.26
N LYS A 246 11.39 -4.96 8.55
CA LYS A 246 9.98 -4.87 8.93
C LYS A 246 9.32 -3.65 8.30
N LEU A 247 8.15 -3.85 7.70
CA LEU A 247 7.25 -2.76 7.33
C LEU A 247 6.38 -2.41 8.54
N MET A 248 6.41 -1.15 8.96
CA MET A 248 5.64 -0.68 10.11
C MET A 248 4.21 -0.35 9.70
N SER A 249 3.31 -0.26 10.67
CA SER A 249 1.97 0.26 10.44
C SER A 249 2.02 1.72 9.98
N PRO A 250 1.15 2.13 9.04
CA PRO A 250 1.07 3.51 8.59
C PRO A 250 0.55 4.43 9.71
N THR A 251 1.07 5.65 9.75
CA THR A 251 0.69 6.68 10.72
C THR A 251 0.36 7.99 10.02
N VAL A 252 -0.54 8.79 10.59
CA VAL A 252 -0.86 10.12 10.08
C VAL A 252 0.16 11.14 10.59
N MET A 253 0.63 12.01 9.69
CA MET A 253 1.47 13.17 10.03
C MET A 253 0.86 14.44 9.46
N TYR A 254 1.04 15.55 10.18
CA TYR A 254 0.51 16.88 9.86
C TYR A 254 1.64 17.86 9.50
N ASP A 255 2.49 17.47 8.55
CA ASP A 255 3.73 18.17 8.20
C ASP A 255 3.73 18.77 6.78
N LEU A 256 2.59 18.76 6.09
CA LEU A 256 2.43 19.44 4.79
C LEU A 256 2.11 20.93 4.98
N PRO A 257 2.31 21.77 3.93
CA PRO A 257 1.89 23.17 3.96
C PRO A 257 0.43 23.35 4.42
N ALA A 258 0.17 24.46 5.13
CA ALA A 258 -1.11 24.74 5.79
C ALA A 258 -1.55 23.69 6.85
N GLY A 259 -0.62 22.87 7.35
CA GLY A 259 -0.91 21.83 8.35
C GLY A 259 -1.73 20.67 7.79
N ALA A 260 -1.70 20.46 6.47
CA ALA A 260 -2.38 19.34 5.85
C ALA A 260 -1.74 18.00 6.27
N ARG A 261 -2.55 16.95 6.24
CA ARG A 261 -2.14 15.59 6.65
C ARG A 261 -1.63 14.75 5.50
N ARG A 262 -0.78 13.79 5.83
CA ARG A 262 -0.38 12.67 4.97
C ARG A 262 -0.19 11.38 5.76
N ILE A 263 -0.35 10.25 5.09
CA ILE A 263 -0.01 8.94 5.62
C ILE A 263 1.48 8.68 5.37
N VAL A 264 2.19 8.28 6.42
CA VAL A 264 3.59 7.85 6.35
C VAL A 264 3.70 6.44 6.87
N GLN A 265 4.39 5.58 6.12
CA GLN A 265 4.69 4.23 6.53
C GLN A 265 6.21 4.05 6.62
N LYS A 266 6.71 3.80 7.82
CA LYS A 266 8.14 3.59 8.07
C LYS A 266 8.52 2.12 7.87
N ALA A 267 9.81 1.88 7.72
CA ALA A 267 10.40 0.55 7.73
C ALA A 267 11.61 0.49 8.66
N GLN A 268 11.90 -0.69 9.18
CA GLN A 268 13.10 -1.01 9.98
C GLN A 268 13.93 -2.06 9.23
N GLY A 269 15.23 -2.15 9.54
CA GLY A 269 16.16 -3.13 8.94
C GLY A 269 17.00 -2.59 7.77
N TYR A 270 16.78 -1.35 7.32
CA TYR A 270 17.69 -0.68 6.38
C TYR A 270 18.87 -0.07 7.13
N HIS A 271 20.07 -0.60 6.93
CA HIS A 271 21.30 -0.05 7.50
C HIS A 271 21.84 1.14 6.72
N ALA A 272 21.79 1.07 5.39
CA ALA A 272 22.30 2.11 4.53
C ALA A 272 21.52 2.18 3.23
N THR A 273 21.27 3.41 2.77
CA THR A 273 20.91 3.66 1.37
C THR A 273 21.95 4.61 0.80
N LEU A 274 22.46 4.26 -0.39
CA LEU A 274 23.48 5.00 -1.10
C LEU A 274 22.98 5.36 -2.49
N VAL A 275 23.32 6.56 -2.93
CA VAL A 275 23.11 7.02 -4.30
C VAL A 275 24.42 7.57 -4.83
N SER A 276 24.92 7.01 -5.93
CA SER A 276 26.27 7.29 -6.46
C SER A 276 27.39 7.12 -5.42
N GLY A 277 27.25 6.16 -4.49
CA GLY A 277 28.22 5.90 -3.43
C GLY A 277 28.15 6.85 -2.23
N ILE A 278 27.26 7.85 -2.25
CA ILE A 278 27.03 8.76 -1.12
C ILE A 278 25.87 8.23 -0.27
N ILE A 279 26.08 8.13 1.03
CA ILE A 279 25.08 7.66 2.00
C ILE A 279 23.99 8.73 2.15
N THR A 280 22.76 8.40 1.74
CA THR A 280 21.57 9.27 1.85
C THR A 280 20.73 8.94 3.07
N ALA A 281 20.80 7.70 3.56
CA ALA A 281 20.15 7.29 4.79
C ALA A 281 21.01 6.29 5.57
N ARG A 282 20.92 6.34 6.89
CA ARG A 282 21.61 5.49 7.87
C ARG A 282 20.60 5.01 8.91
N ASP A 283 20.46 3.70 9.07
CA ASP A 283 19.56 3.09 10.06
C ASP A 283 18.12 3.66 9.99
N GLY A 284 17.61 3.84 8.77
CA GLY A 284 16.28 4.41 8.50
C GLY A 284 16.15 5.93 8.63
N VAL A 285 17.23 6.65 8.94
CA VAL A 285 17.24 8.11 9.12
C VAL A 285 17.97 8.79 7.95
N SER A 286 17.37 9.84 7.39
CA SER A 286 17.99 10.65 6.32
C SER A 286 19.24 11.36 6.82
N THR A 287 20.30 11.37 6.01
CA THR A 287 21.52 12.15 6.27
C THR A 287 21.41 13.60 5.75
N GLY A 288 20.34 13.92 5.02
CA GLY A 288 20.18 15.19 4.31
C GLY A 288 20.99 15.29 3.01
N ALA A 289 21.83 14.29 2.68
CA ALA A 289 22.56 14.26 1.42
C ALA A 289 21.60 13.99 0.24
N LEU A 290 21.64 14.86 -0.77
CA LEU A 290 20.80 14.77 -1.98
C LEU A 290 21.67 14.64 -3.26
N PRO A 291 22.45 13.55 -3.41
CA PRO A 291 23.37 13.35 -4.54
C PRO A 291 22.67 12.96 -5.85
N GLY A 292 21.34 12.82 -5.83
CA GLY A 292 20.54 12.49 -7.00
C GLY A 292 20.69 13.54 -8.11
N ARG A 293 20.68 13.07 -9.36
CA ARG A 293 20.75 13.91 -10.56
C ARG A 293 19.66 13.50 -11.53
N LEU A 294 19.18 14.46 -12.32
CA LEU A 294 18.28 14.20 -13.42
C LEU A 294 18.96 13.28 -14.44
N ILE A 295 18.31 12.16 -14.76
CA ILE A 295 18.74 11.24 -15.81
C ILE A 295 18.03 11.65 -17.10
N ARG A 296 18.78 11.81 -18.19
CA ARG A 296 18.23 12.20 -19.49
C ARG A 296 18.46 11.06 -20.48
N GLY A 297 17.37 10.42 -20.91
CA GLY A 297 17.41 9.35 -21.89
C GLY A 297 18.11 8.08 -21.41
N GLU A 298 18.38 7.19 -22.37
CA GLU A 298 19.08 5.93 -22.18
C GLU A 298 20.47 6.13 -21.59
N GLN A 299 20.88 5.24 -20.69
CA GLN A 299 22.22 5.21 -20.12
C GLN A 299 22.91 3.92 -20.56
N ALA A 300 24.06 4.05 -21.23
CA ALA A 300 24.82 2.90 -21.71
C ALA A 300 25.46 2.11 -20.57
N ALA A 301 25.73 0.82 -20.80
CA ALA A 301 26.48 0.02 -19.84
C ALA A 301 27.91 0.56 -19.68
N PRO A 302 28.53 0.45 -18.49
CA PRO A 302 29.89 0.92 -18.26
C PRO A 302 30.88 0.11 -19.11
N ASN A 303 31.81 0.80 -19.78
CA ASN A 303 32.92 0.15 -20.45
C ASN A 303 34.06 -0.02 -19.45
N ILE A 304 34.26 -1.24 -18.97
CA ILE A 304 35.39 -1.59 -18.11
C ILE A 304 36.41 -2.23 -19.04
N GLY A 305 37.43 -1.43 -19.40
CA GLY A 305 38.56 -1.90 -20.20
C GLY A 305 39.34 -3.01 -19.51
#